data_AF-A0A7S0FW19-F1
#
_entry.id   AF-A0A7S0FW19-F1
#
_cell.length_a   1.000
_cell.length_b   1.000
_cell.length_c   1.000
_cell.angle_alpha   90.00
_cell.angle_beta   90.00
_cell.angle_gamma   90.00
#
_symmetry.space_group_name_H-M   'P 1'
#
loop_
_entity.id
_entity.type
_entity.pdbx_description
1 polymer ?
#
loop_
_entity_poly.entity_id
_entity_poly.type
_entity_poly.pdbx_seq_one_letter_code
_entity_poly.pdbx_strand_id
1 'polypeptide(L)'
;VGVRRSGLSALARCAPTGDLGAMELATGCLRDSSEFVRLSAVQALAQLVRAKPGGETVISGWQHSLVTSLQRLLRHRQPEVRAAAVLAFGEVMPRGKGFEDGVSSLLEDKAEIVQMAAWDVYRALRV
;
A
#
# COMPACT_ATOMS: atom_id res chain seq x y z
N VAL A 1 -19.00 6.12 4.85
CA VAL A 1 -17.69 5.62 5.34
C VAL A 1 -17.77 4.18 5.83
N GLY A 2 -18.74 3.81 6.69
CA GLY A 2 -18.84 2.47 7.28
C GLY A 2 -18.82 1.30 6.28
N VAL A 3 -19.68 1.31 5.25
CA VAL A 3 -19.85 0.17 4.33
C VAL A 3 -18.56 -0.18 3.56
N ARG A 4 -17.84 0.82 3.02
CA ARG A 4 -16.60 0.57 2.25
C ARG A 4 -15.47 0.05 3.14
N ARG A 5 -15.32 0.62 4.33
CA ARG A 5 -14.36 0.14 5.33
C ARG A 5 -14.66 -1.30 5.76
N SER A 6 -15.91 -1.59 6.12
CA SER A 6 -16.34 -2.95 6.49
C SER A 6 -16.17 -3.93 5.33
N GLY A 7 -16.45 -3.49 4.10
CA GLY A 7 -16.24 -4.27 2.88
C GLY A 7 -14.77 -4.65 2.69
N LEU A 8 -13.84 -3.72 2.87
CA LEU A 8 -12.39 -3.99 2.79
C LEU A 8 -11.94 -4.98 3.86
N SER A 9 -12.44 -4.86 5.09
CA SER A 9 -12.12 -5.83 6.16
C SER A 9 -12.67 -7.22 5.88
N ALA A 10 -13.88 -7.32 5.32
CA ALA A 10 -14.46 -8.60 4.91
C ALA A 10 -13.70 -9.21 3.74
N LEU A 11 -13.38 -8.40 2.73
CA LEU A 11 -12.60 -8.79 1.57
C LEU A 11 -11.25 -9.39 1.97
N ALA A 12 -10.49 -8.70 2.84
CA ALA A 12 -9.18 -9.15 3.31
C ALA A 12 -9.24 -10.49 4.09
N ARG A 13 -10.36 -10.77 4.75
CA ARG A 13 -10.55 -12.00 5.54
C ARG A 13 -11.06 -13.19 4.72
N CYS A 14 -11.82 -12.92 3.67
CA CYS A 14 -12.53 -13.95 2.91
C CYS A 14 -11.88 -14.27 1.58
N ALA A 15 -11.16 -13.32 0.98
CA ALA A 15 -10.46 -13.56 -0.28
C ALA A 15 -9.22 -14.45 -0.06
N PRO A 16 -8.92 -15.35 -1.01
CA PRO A 16 -7.65 -16.08 -1.00
C PRO A 16 -6.45 -15.12 -0.99
N THR A 17 -5.36 -15.50 -0.32
CA THR A 17 -4.09 -14.79 -0.43
C THR A 17 -3.65 -14.78 -1.90
N GLY A 18 -3.27 -13.62 -2.42
CA GLY A 18 -2.94 -13.45 -3.83
C GLY A 18 -4.14 -13.18 -4.76
N ASP A 19 -5.36 -13.05 -4.23
CA ASP A 19 -6.52 -12.73 -5.06
C ASP A 19 -6.35 -11.35 -5.74
N LEU A 20 -6.13 -11.39 -7.06
CA LEU A 20 -5.86 -10.21 -7.86
C LEU A 20 -7.05 -9.25 -7.90
N GLY A 21 -8.29 -9.75 -7.96
CA GLY A 21 -9.49 -8.93 -7.99
C GLY A 21 -9.68 -8.20 -6.66
N ALA A 22 -9.44 -8.89 -5.55
CA ALA A 22 -9.45 -8.29 -4.22
C ALA A 22 -8.36 -7.20 -4.07
N MET A 23 -7.14 -7.46 -4.57
CA MET A 23 -6.05 -6.49 -4.57
C MET A 23 -6.35 -5.26 -5.43
N GLU A 24 -6.94 -5.43 -6.61
CA GLU A 24 -7.34 -4.33 -7.48
C GLU A 24 -8.42 -3.45 -6.83
N LEU A 25 -9.43 -4.07 -6.21
CA LEU A 25 -10.47 -3.35 -5.47
C LEU A 25 -9.90 -2.55 -4.30
N ALA A 26 -9.02 -3.17 -3.51
CA ALA A 26 -8.35 -2.48 -2.40
C ALA A 26 -7.44 -1.35 -2.91
N THR A 27 -6.70 -1.56 -3.99
CA THR A 27 -5.88 -0.52 -4.63
C THR A 27 -6.72 0.66 -5.13
N GLY A 28 -7.91 0.39 -5.68
CA GLY A 28 -8.87 1.43 -6.05
C GLY A 28 -9.28 2.31 -4.87
N CYS A 29 -9.44 1.70 -3.69
CA CYS A 29 -9.83 2.39 -2.46
C CYS A 29 -8.74 3.29 -1.86
N LEU A 30 -7.48 3.19 -2.32
CA LEU A 30 -6.42 4.14 -1.96
C LEU A 30 -6.69 5.56 -2.48
N ARG A 31 -7.59 5.72 -3.46
CA ARG A 31 -8.03 7.01 -3.99
C ARG A 31 -9.29 7.55 -3.32
N ASP A 32 -9.81 6.88 -2.29
CA ASP A 32 -11.04 7.32 -1.64
C ASP A 32 -10.84 8.66 -0.93
N SER A 33 -11.87 9.52 -0.98
CA SER A 33 -11.93 10.77 -0.23
C SER A 33 -11.73 10.59 1.28
N SER A 34 -12.19 9.47 1.84
CA SER A 34 -12.12 9.19 3.26
C SER A 34 -10.78 8.55 3.63
N GLU A 35 -10.07 9.19 4.57
CA GLU A 35 -8.84 8.67 5.15
C GLU A 35 -9.01 7.26 5.73
N PHE A 36 -10.10 7.02 6.47
CA PHE A 36 -10.39 5.71 7.04
C PHE A 36 -10.51 4.62 5.98
N VAL A 37 -11.06 4.94 4.80
CA VAL A 37 -11.16 3.97 3.71
C VAL A 37 -9.78 3.72 3.10
N ARG A 38 -8.96 4.76 2.91
CA ARG A 38 -7.58 4.61 2.43
C ARG A 38 -6.73 3.75 3.38
N LEU A 39 -6.80 4.00 4.68
CA LEU A 39 -6.08 3.20 5.68
C LEU A 39 -6.57 1.75 5.73
N SER A 40 -7.89 1.51 5.65
CA SER A 40 -8.41 0.14 5.55
C SER A 40 -7.98 -0.56 4.26
N ALA A 41 -7.78 0.18 3.17
CA ALA A 41 -7.26 -0.39 1.92
C ALA A 41 -5.78 -0.79 2.05
N VAL A 42 -4.94 0.01 2.70
CA VAL A 42 -3.56 -0.35 3.03
C VAL A 42 -3.52 -1.66 3.84
N GLN A 43 -4.32 -1.74 4.90
CA GLN A 43 -4.40 -2.94 5.75
C GLN A 43 -4.91 -4.16 4.99
N ALA A 44 -5.92 -3.99 4.12
CA ALA A 44 -6.43 -5.07 3.29
C ALA A 44 -5.36 -5.58 2.32
N LEU A 45 -4.62 -4.69 1.65
CA LEU A 45 -3.53 -5.06 0.75
C LEU A 45 -2.44 -5.86 1.49
N ALA A 46 -2.03 -5.43 2.68
CA ALA A 46 -1.05 -6.16 3.49
C ALA A 46 -1.47 -7.61 3.75
N GLN A 47 -2.75 -7.83 4.11
CA GLN A 47 -3.31 -9.16 4.38
C GLN A 47 -3.52 -10.00 3.11
N LEU A 48 -3.95 -9.38 2.01
CA LEU A 48 -4.13 -10.07 0.74
C LEU A 48 -2.81 -10.56 0.16
N VAL A 49 -1.72 -9.84 0.42
CA VAL A 49 -0.38 -10.19 -0.08
C VAL A 49 0.32 -11.19 0.84
N ARG A 50 -0.04 -11.25 2.12
CA ARG A 50 0.54 -12.17 3.12
C ARG A 50 -0.57 -12.78 3.98
N ALA A 51 -0.74 -14.10 3.87
CA ALA A 51 -1.73 -14.85 4.66
C ALA A 51 -1.53 -14.71 6.19
N LYS A 52 -0.30 -14.43 6.62
CA LYS A 52 0.09 -14.28 8.03
C LYS A 52 1.07 -13.12 8.19
N PRO A 53 1.05 -12.40 9.33
CA PRO A 53 2.07 -11.41 9.66
C PRO A 53 3.47 -12.02 9.57
N GLY A 54 4.39 -11.33 8.87
CA GLY A 54 5.77 -11.79 8.67
C GLY A 54 5.96 -12.93 7.65
N GLY A 55 4.89 -13.41 7.00
CA GLY A 55 4.99 -14.42 5.95
C GLY A 55 5.55 -13.90 4.63
N GLU A 56 5.98 -14.81 3.75
CA GLU A 56 6.40 -14.47 2.39
C GLU A 56 5.27 -13.82 1.61
N THR A 57 5.62 -12.79 0.84
CA THR A 57 4.69 -12.07 -0.03
C THR A 57 4.43 -12.90 -1.28
N VAL A 58 3.18 -12.98 -1.72
CA VAL A 58 2.83 -13.61 -3.01
C VAL A 58 3.21 -12.78 -4.24
N ILE A 59 3.73 -11.55 -4.03
CA ILE A 59 4.18 -10.68 -5.12
C ILE A 59 5.54 -11.17 -5.63
N SER A 60 5.54 -11.76 -6.82
CA SER A 60 6.73 -12.28 -7.51
C SER A 60 7.49 -11.16 -8.26
N GLY A 61 7.91 -10.13 -7.53
CA GLY A 61 8.80 -9.08 -8.04
C GLY A 61 8.14 -7.84 -8.63
N TRP A 62 8.97 -6.96 -9.20
CA TRP A 62 8.64 -5.57 -9.58
C TRP A 62 7.66 -5.42 -10.74
N GLN A 63 7.41 -6.48 -11.50
CA GLN A 63 6.55 -6.49 -12.68
C GLN A 63 5.09 -6.81 -12.35
N HIS A 64 4.79 -7.13 -11.09
CA HIS A 64 3.45 -7.47 -10.67
C HIS A 64 2.50 -6.26 -10.78
N SER A 65 1.27 -6.47 -11.25
CA SER A 65 0.29 -5.42 -11.56
C SER A 65 0.01 -4.49 -10.37
N LEU A 66 -0.03 -5.04 -9.15
CA LEU A 66 -0.14 -4.28 -7.90
C LEU A 66 1.01 -3.27 -7.74
N VAL A 67 2.25 -3.68 -8.00
CA VAL A 67 3.44 -2.83 -7.89
C VAL A 67 3.35 -1.67 -8.87
N THR A 68 3.00 -1.95 -10.13
CA THR A 68 2.82 -0.92 -11.15
C THR A 68 1.70 0.06 -10.76
N SER A 69 0.63 -0.44 -10.16
CA SER A 69 -0.49 0.40 -9.71
C SER A 69 -0.11 1.31 -8.55
N LEU A 70 0.63 0.79 -7.56
CA LEU A 70 1.15 1.58 -6.46
C LEU A 70 2.15 2.63 -6.95
N GLN A 71 3.08 2.28 -7.84
CA GLN A 71 4.03 3.24 -8.43
C GLN A 71 3.33 4.41 -9.14
N ARG A 72 2.20 4.16 -9.80
CA ARG A 72 1.38 5.25 -10.38
C ARG A 72 0.75 6.12 -9.30
N LEU A 73 0.29 5.52 -8.20
CA LEU A 73 -0.30 6.24 -7.07
C LEU A 73 0.73 7.09 -6.30
N LEU A 74 1.99 6.67 -6.24
CA LEU A 74 3.09 7.48 -5.68
C LEU A 74 3.29 8.81 -6.42
N ARG A 75 2.77 8.96 -7.64
CA ARG A 75 2.82 10.19 -8.44
C ARG A 75 1.46 10.89 -8.53
N HIS A 76 0.51 10.51 -7.69
CA HIS A 76 -0.84 11.06 -7.75
C HIS A 76 -0.86 12.54 -7.33
N ARG A 77 -1.75 13.33 -7.95
CA ARG A 77 -1.86 14.79 -7.69
C ARG A 77 -2.22 15.12 -6.24
N GLN A 78 -3.05 14.30 -5.60
CA GLN A 78 -3.48 14.49 -4.21
C GLN A 78 -2.46 13.89 -3.24
N PRO A 79 -1.91 14.67 -2.30
CA PRO A 79 -0.94 14.19 -1.31
C PRO A 79 -1.42 13.02 -0.47
N GLU A 80 -2.69 13.00 -0.09
CA GLU A 80 -3.26 11.99 0.79
C GLU A 80 -3.32 10.61 0.12
N VAL A 81 -3.47 10.61 -1.21
CA VAL A 81 -3.41 9.40 -2.03
C VAL A 81 -1.97 8.92 -2.17
N ARG A 82 -1.01 9.85 -2.34
CA ARG A 82 0.42 9.50 -2.37
C ARG A 82 0.85 8.89 -1.03
N ALA A 83 0.48 9.50 0.09
CA ALA A 83 0.80 8.99 1.43
C ALA A 83 0.21 7.58 1.66
N ALA A 84 -1.06 7.36 1.29
CA ALA A 84 -1.66 6.03 1.37
C ALA A 84 -0.92 5.00 0.50
N ALA A 85 -0.48 5.41 -0.70
CA ALA A 85 0.31 4.56 -1.57
C ALA A 85 1.71 4.26 -1.03
N VAL A 86 2.35 5.20 -0.33
CA VAL A 86 3.62 4.97 0.39
C VAL A 86 3.47 3.90 1.44
N LEU A 87 2.44 4.01 2.29
CA LEU A 87 2.18 3.02 3.33
C LEU A 87 1.88 1.65 2.70
N ALA A 88 1.01 1.58 1.69
CA ALA A 88 0.74 0.33 0.97
C ALA A 88 2.00 -0.27 0.35
N PHE A 89 2.84 0.55 -0.29
CA PHE A 89 4.11 0.13 -0.86
C PHE A 89 5.03 -0.46 0.21
N GLY A 90 5.10 0.16 1.39
CA GLY A 90 5.86 -0.34 2.55
C GLY A 90 5.42 -1.71 3.05
N GLU A 91 4.11 -1.96 3.04
CA GLU A 91 3.52 -3.23 3.49
C GLU A 91 3.70 -4.36 2.48
N VAL A 92 3.50 -4.09 1.19
CA VAL A 92 3.39 -5.16 0.19
C VAL A 92 4.70 -5.51 -0.49
N MET A 93 5.63 -4.56 -0.61
CA MET A 93 6.81 -4.77 -1.44
C MET A 93 7.86 -5.64 -0.75
N PRO A 94 8.51 -6.57 -1.49
CA PRO A 94 9.71 -7.22 -0.99
C PRO A 94 10.79 -6.16 -0.72
N ARG A 95 11.47 -6.29 0.41
CA ARG A 95 12.56 -5.38 0.80
C ARG A 95 13.78 -5.58 -0.12
N GLY A 96 14.52 -4.52 -0.41
CA GLY A 96 15.73 -4.55 -1.26
C GLY A 96 16.00 -3.24 -1.99
N LYS A 97 17.03 -3.20 -2.84
CA LYS A 97 17.53 -1.95 -3.47
C LYS A 97 16.45 -1.12 -4.18
N GLY A 98 15.60 -1.76 -5.00
CA GLY A 98 14.53 -1.03 -5.70
C GLY A 98 13.49 -0.41 -4.77
N PHE A 99 13.32 -0.95 -3.57
CA PHE A 99 12.43 -0.42 -2.55
C PHE A 99 12.99 0.87 -1.94
N GLU A 100 14.29 0.88 -1.63
CA GLU A 100 14.97 2.06 -1.11
C GLU A 100 14.92 3.23 -2.09
N ASP A 101 15.19 2.98 -3.37
CA ASP A 101 15.13 4.02 -4.41
C ASP A 101 13.71 4.61 -4.52
N GLY A 102 12.69 3.75 -4.46
CA GLY A 102 11.28 4.17 -4.52
C GLY A 102 10.87 5.06 -3.35
N VAL A 103 11.24 4.69 -2.12
CA VAL A 103 10.88 5.42 -0.90
C VAL A 103 11.74 6.69 -0.72
N SER A 104 13.02 6.66 -1.10
CA SER A 104 13.94 7.79 -0.90
C SER A 104 13.48 9.05 -1.62
N SER A 105 12.94 8.93 -2.84
CA SER A 105 12.40 10.06 -3.60
C SER A 105 11.20 10.76 -2.91
N LEU A 106 10.54 10.07 -1.98
CA LEU A 106 9.34 10.57 -1.29
C LEU A 106 9.65 11.18 0.07
N LEU A 107 10.87 10.99 0.58
CA LEU A 107 11.37 11.70 1.77
C LEU A 107 11.46 13.21 1.52
N GLU A 108 11.56 13.62 0.25
CA GLU A 108 11.61 15.01 -0.21
C GLU A 108 10.31 15.47 -0.89
N ASP A 109 9.20 14.72 -0.74
CA ASP A 109 7.90 15.12 -1.31
C ASP A 109 7.48 16.51 -0.77
N LYS A 110 6.85 17.33 -1.61
CA LYS A 110 6.42 18.69 -1.25
C LYS A 110 5.40 18.73 -0.11
N ALA A 111 4.66 17.63 0.11
CA ALA A 111 3.64 17.55 1.13
C ALA A 111 4.16 16.78 2.35
N GLU A 112 4.06 17.41 3.52
CA GLU A 112 4.52 16.88 4.80
C GLU A 112 3.92 15.50 5.12
N ILE A 113 2.63 15.28 4.84
CA ILE A 113 1.97 13.98 5.07
C ILE A 113 2.62 12.82 4.28
N VAL A 114 3.17 13.11 3.10
CA VAL A 114 3.86 12.11 2.27
C VAL A 114 5.26 11.85 2.83
N GLN A 115 5.96 12.91 3.25
CA GLN A 115 7.27 12.79 3.90
C GLN A 115 7.17 11.96 5.18
N MET A 116 6.17 12.23 6.03
CA MET A 116 5.92 11.46 7.25
C MET A 116 5.72 9.97 6.94
N ALA A 117 4.82 9.64 6.00
CA ALA A 117 4.61 8.26 5.59
C ALA A 117 5.88 7.61 5.04
N ALA A 118 6.68 8.35 4.27
CA ALA A 118 7.95 7.86 3.72
C ALA A 118 8.98 7.60 4.83
N TRP A 119 9.08 8.47 5.83
CA TRP A 119 9.93 8.27 7.00
C TRP A 119 9.52 7.07 7.83
N ASP A 120 8.22 6.86 8.04
CA ASP A 120 7.72 5.68 8.78
C ASP A 120 8.11 4.39 8.06
N VAL A 121 7.91 4.33 6.74
CA VAL A 121 8.28 3.18 5.91
C VAL A 121 9.80 2.98 5.85
N TYR A 122 10.57 4.06 5.77
CA TYR A 122 12.03 4.03 5.70
C TYR A 122 12.66 3.58 7.03
N ARG A 123 12.12 4.04 8.17
CA ARG A 123 12.57 3.59 9.50
C ARG A 123 12.35 2.10 9.70
N ALA A 124 11.23 1.57 9.19
CA ALA A 124 10.94 0.13 9.25
C ALA A 124 11.91 -0.74 8.42
N LEU A 125 12.80 -0.17 7.60
CA LEU A 125 13.88 -0.90 6.93
C LEU A 125 15.13 -1.11 7.78
N ARG A 126 15.34 -0.28 8.81
CA ARG A 126 16.60 -0.19 9.57
C ARG A 126 16.55 -0.88 10.94
N VAL A 127 15.47 -1.60 11.23
CA VAL A 127 15.26 -2.40 12.45
C VAL A 127 15.29 -3.87 12.07
#